data_AF-A0A259KZA4-F1
#
_entry.id   AF-A0A259KZA4-F1
#
_cell.length_a   1.000
_cell.length_b   1.000
_cell.length_c   1.000
_cell.angle_alpha   90.00
_cell.angle_beta   90.00
_cell.angle_gamma   90.00
#
_symmetry.space_group_name_H-M   'P 1'
#
loop_
_entity.id
_entity.type
_entity.pdbx_description
1 polymer ?
#
loop_
_entity_poly.entity_id
_entity_poly.type
_entity_poly.pdbx_seq_one_letter_code
_entity_poly.pdbx_strand_id
1 'polypeptide(L)'
;MDGVELWGESPLFKLVDAALLVLGDGSMTIEAANPAAARLLGPELGTLPCAAAILGATVPLALSTVIQGAKRREDTHAVLRWPCRTAHGNRTLTFSLAALPGAPSRWLATVTPAVVGQGDWPGSFAEILHALPVGVELYDRDLNALFYNKASDDLFLYQEHAVVHFEDWWVLGFPDPQVRARVVEEWHQLMAAAERAPDSIQQTEWVVRCRDGVDRAVQFRFRWVGQTYVLVVSDVTAQRQLEQDLRRLAGSDPLTGLLNRRRFLEQAEAVFSAPREAGALSMLMLDIDHFKSINDAHGHAAGDAVISIVAELCRQVLRGEDSIARMGGEEFAVLMPQAGPQMAMALADQLIAEVSRAPVEAEGRPIAVQLSIGGTARCAEDGSVFDVLARADRALYAAKHGGRNRAVFMS
;
A
#
# COMPACT_ATOMS: atom_id res chain seq x y z
N MET A 1 -11.36 45.04 -20.60
CA MET A 1 -11.73 46.46 -20.78
C MET A 1 -12.86 46.78 -19.82
N ASP A 2 -12.64 47.29 -18.62
CA ASP A 2 -11.52 47.36 -17.67
C ASP A 2 -12.05 48.25 -16.53
N GLY A 3 -11.54 48.06 -15.32
CA GLY A 3 -11.79 48.92 -14.16
C GLY A 3 -12.77 48.28 -13.18
N VAL A 4 -12.33 47.48 -12.19
CA VAL A 4 -11.47 47.83 -11.05
C VAL A 4 -12.02 49.04 -10.29
N GLU A 5 -12.99 48.81 -9.42
CA GLU A 5 -13.18 49.66 -8.23
C GLU A 5 -12.45 49.01 -7.06
N LEU A 6 -11.24 49.51 -6.85
CA LEU A 6 -10.41 49.35 -5.67
C LEU A 6 -11.11 49.98 -4.47
N TRP A 7 -11.80 49.19 -3.65
CA TRP A 7 -11.98 49.48 -2.24
C TRP A 7 -11.66 48.22 -1.46
N GLY A 8 -10.39 48.11 -1.09
CA GLY A 8 -9.88 47.05 -0.23
C GLY A 8 -10.64 47.03 1.10
N GLU A 9 -10.96 45.83 1.55
CA GLU A 9 -11.41 45.60 2.91
C GLU A 9 -10.37 46.20 3.86
N SER A 10 -10.77 47.26 4.56
CA SER A 10 -9.92 48.00 5.48
C SER A 10 -9.34 47.04 6.53
N PRO A 11 -8.04 47.09 6.85
CA PRO A 11 -7.40 46.27 7.90
C PRO A 11 -8.10 46.36 9.26
N LEU A 12 -8.92 47.41 9.45
CA LEU A 12 -9.75 47.64 10.63
C LEU A 12 -10.82 46.57 10.86
N PHE A 13 -11.31 45.87 9.83
CA PHE A 13 -12.34 44.84 9.99
C PHE A 13 -11.81 43.54 10.64
N LYS A 14 -10.51 43.26 10.58
CA LYS A 14 -9.89 42.10 11.27
C LYS A 14 -9.62 42.33 12.77
N LEU A 15 -9.81 43.55 13.28
CA LEU A 15 -9.57 43.89 14.69
C LEU A 15 -10.79 43.69 15.60
N VAL A 16 -12.00 43.54 15.02
CA VAL A 16 -13.24 43.47 15.80
C VAL A 16 -13.36 42.15 16.58
N ASP A 17 -12.77 41.07 16.06
CA ASP A 17 -12.81 39.73 16.69
C ASP A 17 -11.47 39.26 17.27
N ALA A 18 -10.37 39.99 17.04
CA ALA A 18 -9.07 39.66 17.62
C ALA A 18 -9.07 39.94 19.13
N ALA A 19 -8.51 39.04 19.95
CA ALA A 19 -8.31 39.34 21.37
C ALA A 19 -7.16 40.35 21.53
N LEU A 20 -7.46 41.52 22.07
CA LEU A 20 -6.54 42.65 22.21
C LEU A 20 -6.33 43.00 23.68
N LEU A 21 -5.07 43.23 24.05
CA LEU A 21 -4.65 43.75 25.35
C LEU A 21 -3.79 45.00 25.18
N VAL A 22 -3.97 45.98 26.07
CA VAL A 22 -3.03 47.10 26.24
C VAL A 22 -2.19 46.83 27.48
N LEU A 23 -0.87 46.87 27.33
CA LEU A 23 0.08 46.57 28.39
C LEU A 23 0.78 47.86 28.86
N GLY A 24 0.74 48.08 30.18
CA GLY A 24 1.32 49.24 30.88
C GLY A 24 2.79 49.08 31.25
N ASP A 25 3.42 50.16 31.72
CA ASP A 25 4.86 50.21 31.95
C ASP A 25 5.33 49.34 33.14
N GLY A 26 6.60 48.93 33.07
CA GLY A 26 7.39 48.33 34.16
C GLY A 26 7.00 46.92 34.61
N SER A 27 5.72 46.67 34.85
CA SER A 27 5.17 45.44 35.46
C SER A 27 4.34 44.56 34.52
N MET A 28 4.20 44.94 33.24
CA MET A 28 3.36 44.23 32.25
C MET A 28 1.91 44.04 32.73
N THR A 29 1.36 45.08 33.37
CA THR A 29 -0.03 45.13 33.80
C THR A 29 -0.95 45.28 32.61
N ILE A 30 -2.07 44.56 32.61
CA ILE A 30 -3.11 44.71 31.60
C ILE A 30 -3.89 45.97 31.95
N GLU A 31 -3.70 47.05 31.17
CA GLU A 31 -4.39 48.33 31.36
C GLU A 31 -5.79 48.32 30.72
N ALA A 32 -5.95 47.57 29.64
CA ALA A 32 -7.23 47.39 28.96
C ALA A 32 -7.29 46.06 28.20
N ALA A 33 -8.49 45.51 28.06
CA ALA A 33 -8.77 44.31 27.28
C ALA A 33 -10.10 44.46 26.54
N ASN A 34 -10.20 43.95 25.31
CA ASN A 34 -11.46 43.94 24.57
C ASN A 34 -12.33 42.70 24.93
N PRO A 35 -13.63 42.67 24.58
CA PRO A 35 -14.51 41.54 24.90
C PRO A 35 -14.02 40.19 24.35
N ALA A 36 -13.31 40.18 23.21
CA ALA A 36 -12.69 38.97 22.67
C ALA A 36 -11.57 38.44 23.58
N ALA A 37 -10.73 39.31 24.13
CA ALA A 37 -9.71 38.94 25.12
C ALA A 37 -10.34 38.45 26.44
N ALA A 38 -11.43 39.07 26.90
CA ALA A 38 -12.16 38.63 28.09
C ALA A 38 -12.80 37.24 27.91
N ARG A 39 -13.33 36.93 26.74
CA ARG A 39 -13.80 35.57 26.43
C ARG A 39 -12.65 34.55 26.41
N LEU A 40 -11.51 34.93 25.86
CA LEU A 40 -10.36 34.03 25.71
C LEU A 40 -9.62 33.76 27.03
N LEU A 41 -9.40 34.79 27.84
CA LEU A 41 -8.55 34.73 29.04
C LEU A 41 -9.37 34.63 30.34
N GLY A 42 -10.65 35.00 30.31
CA GLY A 42 -11.56 34.99 31.45
C GLY A 42 -12.06 36.40 31.85
N PRO A 43 -13.17 36.48 32.59
CA PRO A 43 -13.85 37.76 32.89
C PRO A 43 -13.11 38.65 33.90
N GLU A 44 -12.12 38.14 34.63
CA GLU A 44 -11.39 38.87 35.69
C GLU A 44 -10.17 39.67 35.18
N LEU A 45 -10.21 40.20 33.96
CA LEU A 45 -9.11 41.01 33.40
C LEU A 45 -9.07 42.45 33.94
N GLY A 46 -10.11 42.87 34.66
CA GLY A 46 -10.46 44.29 34.84
C GLY A 46 -9.60 45.12 35.80
N THR A 47 -8.98 44.55 36.85
CA THR A 47 -8.18 45.33 37.82
C THR A 47 -7.33 44.42 38.72
N LEU A 48 -6.57 43.47 38.16
CA LEU A 48 -5.67 42.63 38.96
C LEU A 48 -4.21 43.09 38.79
N PRO A 49 -3.43 43.28 39.87
CA PRO A 49 -2.01 43.64 39.79
C PRO A 49 -1.11 42.56 39.17
N CYS A 50 -1.68 41.44 38.70
CA CYS A 50 -0.92 40.26 38.34
C CYS A 50 -1.48 39.63 37.08
N ALA A 51 -0.98 40.04 35.92
CA ALA A 51 -1.00 39.21 34.72
C ALA A 51 -0.44 37.80 35.02
N ALA A 52 0.36 37.65 36.07
CA ALA A 52 0.85 36.40 36.62
C ALA A 52 -0.20 35.41 37.16
N ALA A 53 -1.40 35.85 37.58
CA ALA A 53 -2.43 34.93 38.06
C ALA A 53 -3.13 34.16 36.92
N ILE A 54 -3.29 34.82 35.77
CA ILE A 54 -3.95 34.26 34.58
C ILE A 54 -2.92 33.66 33.61
N LEU A 55 -1.80 34.35 33.39
CA LEU A 55 -0.78 33.92 32.44
C LEU A 55 0.27 32.98 33.08
N GLY A 56 0.44 33.02 34.40
CA GLY A 56 1.49 32.32 35.15
C GLY A 56 2.57 33.28 35.70
N ALA A 57 3.16 32.96 36.85
CA ALA A 57 4.05 33.86 37.59
C ALA A 57 5.26 34.40 36.79
N THR A 58 5.68 33.70 35.75
CA THR A 58 6.89 33.97 34.96
C THR A 58 6.64 34.71 33.63
N VAL A 59 5.39 34.86 33.19
CA VAL A 59 5.04 35.52 31.90
C VAL A 59 5.34 37.01 31.88
N PRO A 60 5.03 37.79 32.94
CA PRO A 60 5.35 39.21 32.96
C PRO A 60 6.85 39.45 32.75
N LEU A 61 7.69 38.56 33.30
CA LEU A 61 9.15 38.62 33.16
C LEU A 61 9.60 38.25 31.73
N ALA A 62 9.02 37.22 31.13
CA ALA A 62 9.30 36.81 29.76
C ALA A 62 8.87 37.87 28.74
N LEU A 63 7.67 38.42 28.88
CA LEU A 63 7.16 39.52 28.06
C LEU A 63 8.02 40.78 28.19
N SER A 64 8.41 41.14 29.42
CA SER A 64 9.31 42.27 29.68
C SER A 64 10.68 42.07 29.01
N THR A 65 11.23 40.85 29.07
CA THR A 65 12.50 40.50 28.42
C THR A 65 12.42 40.65 26.90
N VAL A 66 11.34 40.15 26.28
CA VAL A 66 11.12 40.23 24.83
C VAL A 66 10.92 41.69 24.37
N ILE A 67 10.16 42.49 25.12
CA ILE A 67 9.98 43.92 24.84
C ILE A 67 11.29 44.70 24.99
N GLN A 68 12.07 44.44 26.05
CA GLN A 68 13.36 45.10 26.22
C GLN A 68 14.35 44.69 25.11
N GLY A 69 14.30 43.44 24.65
CA GLY A 69 15.06 42.98 23.49
C GLY A 69 14.68 43.72 22.20
N ALA A 70 13.38 43.83 21.92
CA ALA A 70 12.86 44.56 20.76
C ALA A 70 13.25 46.05 20.80
N LYS A 71 13.10 46.71 21.97
CA LYS A 71 13.52 48.11 22.17
C LYS A 71 15.01 48.33 21.88
N ARG A 72 15.89 47.38 22.23
CA ARG A 72 17.34 47.48 21.96
C ARG A 72 17.68 47.30 20.48
N ARG A 73 16.83 46.62 19.71
CA ARG A 73 16.99 46.37 18.27
C ARG A 73 16.26 47.40 17.40
N GLU A 74 15.63 48.40 18.02
CA GLU A 74 14.73 49.37 17.37
C GLU A 74 13.54 48.70 16.64
N ASP A 75 13.19 47.47 17.04
CA ASP A 75 12.06 46.73 16.47
C ASP A 75 10.74 47.25 17.04
N THR A 76 9.77 47.55 16.16
CA THR A 76 8.42 47.97 16.56
C THR A 76 7.48 46.79 16.87
N HIS A 77 7.96 45.56 16.67
CA HIS A 77 7.19 44.33 16.81
C HIS A 77 7.96 43.26 17.59
N ALA A 78 7.27 42.49 18.43
CA ALA A 78 7.84 41.36 19.14
C ALA A 78 6.81 40.23 19.31
N VAL A 79 7.23 38.97 19.31
CA VAL A 79 6.31 37.83 19.46
C VAL A 79 6.76 36.95 20.62
N LEU A 80 5.83 36.62 21.53
CA LEU A 80 6.04 35.65 22.60
C LEU A 80 4.98 34.55 22.51
N ARG A 81 5.40 33.28 22.62
CA ARG A 81 4.48 32.15 22.83
C ARG A 81 4.60 31.68 24.27
N TRP A 82 3.48 31.56 24.97
CA TRP A 82 3.50 31.21 26.38
C TRP A 82 2.29 30.36 26.82
N PRO A 83 2.49 29.30 27.64
CA PRO A 83 1.39 28.53 28.24
C PRO A 83 0.66 29.32 29.33
N CYS A 84 -0.62 29.62 29.10
CA CYS A 84 -1.47 30.41 29.99
C CYS A 84 -2.64 29.59 30.53
N ARG A 85 -3.13 29.93 31.72
CA ARG A 85 -4.37 29.38 32.25
C ARG A 85 -5.52 30.25 31.75
N THR A 86 -6.36 29.68 30.89
CA THR A 86 -7.51 30.37 30.30
C THR A 86 -8.82 29.92 30.95
N ALA A 87 -9.91 30.63 30.67
CA ALA A 87 -11.26 30.20 31.04
C ALA A 87 -11.64 28.82 30.46
N HIS A 88 -10.93 28.36 29.43
CA HIS A 88 -11.12 27.08 28.77
C HIS A 88 -9.98 26.07 29.05
N GLY A 89 -9.30 26.22 30.19
CA GLY A 89 -8.18 25.37 30.61
C GLY A 89 -6.80 25.93 30.23
N ASN A 90 -5.74 25.16 30.45
CA ASN A 90 -4.39 25.58 30.09
C ASN A 90 -4.23 25.57 28.55
N ARG A 91 -3.82 26.70 27.97
CA ARG A 91 -3.61 26.86 26.53
C ARG A 91 -2.35 27.69 26.25
N THR A 92 -1.58 27.32 25.23
CA THR A 92 -0.48 28.15 24.75
C THR A 92 -1.01 29.26 23.86
N LEU A 93 -0.69 30.49 24.22
CA LEU A 93 -1.13 31.69 23.52
C LEU A 93 0.06 32.36 22.85
N THR A 94 -0.18 32.93 21.67
CA THR A 94 0.78 33.79 20.99
C THR A 94 0.42 35.24 21.28
N PHE A 95 1.36 36.00 21.80
CA PHE A 95 1.30 37.43 22.05
C PHE A 95 2.14 38.11 20.97
N SER A 96 1.48 38.78 20.02
CA SER A 96 2.20 39.66 19.09
C SER A 96 2.07 41.09 19.59
N LEU A 97 3.21 41.67 19.94
CA LEU A 97 3.35 42.95 20.61
C LEU A 97 3.75 44.00 19.57
N ALA A 98 3.09 45.15 19.60
CA ALA A 98 3.48 46.32 18.83
C ALA A 98 3.52 47.57 19.73
N ALA A 99 4.52 48.42 19.55
CA ALA A 99 4.59 49.69 20.29
C ALA A 99 3.43 50.61 19.87
N LEU A 100 2.75 51.26 20.82
CA LEU A 100 1.66 52.18 20.51
C LEU A 100 2.21 53.51 19.97
N PRO A 101 1.77 53.97 18.78
CA PRO A 101 2.20 55.26 18.24
C PRO A 101 1.87 56.41 19.20
N GLY A 102 2.85 57.25 19.52
CA GLY A 102 2.68 58.38 20.44
C GLY A 102 2.70 58.03 21.94
N ALA A 103 2.81 56.75 22.30
CA ALA A 103 2.93 56.29 23.69
C ALA A 103 4.04 55.22 23.79
N PRO A 104 5.34 55.60 23.75
CA PRO A 104 6.47 54.67 23.65
C PRO A 104 6.67 53.75 24.88
N SER A 105 5.93 54.02 25.97
CA SER A 105 5.87 53.20 27.17
C SER A 105 4.79 52.11 27.13
N ARG A 106 3.89 52.11 26.13
CA ARG A 106 2.75 51.18 26.03
C ARG A 106 2.84 50.28 24.80
N TRP A 107 2.33 49.07 24.96
CA TRP A 107 2.31 48.05 23.91
C TRP A 107 0.90 47.51 23.69
N LEU A 108 0.52 47.36 22.43
CA LEU A 108 -0.65 46.61 22.02
C LEU A 108 -0.24 45.15 21.83
N ALA A 109 -0.90 44.23 22.52
CA ALA A 109 -0.75 42.80 22.30
C ALA A 109 -1.98 42.25 21.59
N THR A 110 -1.78 41.65 20.42
CA THR A 110 -2.77 40.73 19.84
C THR A 110 -2.51 39.35 20.43
N VAL A 111 -3.55 38.75 21.00
CA VAL A 111 -3.51 37.43 21.61
C VAL A 111 -4.30 36.50 20.72
N THR A 112 -3.65 35.47 20.21
CA THR A 112 -4.32 34.41 19.48
C THR A 112 -4.05 33.08 20.16
N PRO A 113 -5.01 32.14 20.17
CA PRO A 113 -4.67 30.74 20.32
C PRO A 113 -3.52 30.45 19.36
N ALA A 114 -2.49 29.72 19.81
CA ALA A 114 -1.48 29.25 18.88
C ALA A 114 -2.19 28.40 17.80
N VAL A 115 -2.38 28.95 16.61
CA VAL A 115 -2.77 28.16 15.44
C VAL A 115 -1.57 27.30 15.12
N VAL A 116 -1.77 26.00 15.25
CA VAL A 116 -0.75 24.97 15.02
C VAL A 116 -0.47 24.93 13.52
N GLY A 117 0.43 25.80 13.05
CA GLY A 117 1.23 25.54 11.87
C GLY A 117 2.55 24.96 12.34
N GLN A 118 2.75 23.66 12.07
CA GLN A 118 3.82 22.79 12.58
C GLN A 118 3.76 22.54 14.11
N GLY A 119 3.49 21.29 14.48
CA GLY A 119 3.42 20.83 15.87
C GLY A 119 4.68 21.16 16.67
N ASP A 120 4.49 21.55 17.94
CA ASP A 120 5.56 21.74 18.92
C ASP A 120 6.04 20.37 19.42
N TRP A 121 6.76 19.66 18.55
CA TRP A 121 7.53 18.48 18.91
C TRP A 121 8.85 18.95 19.51
N PRO A 122 9.40 18.30 20.56
CA PRO A 122 10.82 18.50 20.89
C PRO A 122 11.62 18.35 19.59
N GLY A 123 12.52 19.28 19.26
CA GLY A 123 13.16 19.32 17.93
C GLY A 123 13.71 17.95 17.46
N SER A 124 14.18 17.14 18.41
CA SER A 124 14.61 15.75 18.18
C SER A 124 13.52 14.82 17.63
N PHE A 125 12.26 14.97 18.02
CA PHE A 125 11.16 14.10 17.57
C PHE A 125 10.68 14.44 16.15
N ALA A 126 10.64 15.73 15.79
CA ALA A 126 10.36 16.11 14.40
C ALA A 126 11.47 15.62 13.46
N GLU A 127 12.73 15.77 13.88
CA GLU A 127 13.88 15.23 13.15
C GLU A 127 13.79 13.71 12.97
N ILE A 128 13.39 12.97 14.01
CA ILE A 128 13.15 11.52 13.93
C ILE A 128 12.07 11.21 12.88
N LEU A 129 10.92 11.88 12.92
CA LEU A 129 9.84 11.65 11.97
C LEU A 129 10.24 11.98 10.53
N HIS A 130 11.01 13.05 10.31
CA HIS A 130 11.54 13.39 8.98
C HIS A 130 12.59 12.39 8.47
N ALA A 131 13.31 11.71 9.37
CA ALA A 131 14.32 10.71 9.02
C ALA A 131 13.75 9.30 8.79
N LEU A 132 12.47 9.06 9.10
CA LEU A 132 11.85 7.75 8.88
C LEU A 132 11.82 7.40 7.38
N PRO A 133 12.16 6.15 7.00
CA PRO A 133 12.16 5.70 5.61
C PRO A 133 10.74 5.34 5.10
N VAL A 134 9.71 5.86 5.75
CA VAL A 134 8.30 5.67 5.43
C VAL A 134 7.61 7.03 5.49
N GLY A 135 6.61 7.24 4.64
CA GLY A 135 5.80 8.45 4.73
C GLY A 135 4.96 8.41 5.99
N VAL A 136 4.95 9.50 6.75
CA VAL A 136 4.14 9.67 7.96
C VAL A 136 3.34 10.94 7.82
N GLU A 137 2.03 10.82 7.97
CA GLU A 137 1.08 11.91 7.86
C GLU A 137 0.15 11.88 9.08
N LEU A 138 -0.15 13.05 9.63
CA LEU A 138 -1.01 13.22 10.78
C LEU A 138 -2.15 14.15 10.40
N TYR A 139 -3.37 13.78 10.78
CA TYR A 139 -4.57 14.55 10.50
C TYR A 139 -5.38 14.76 11.78
N ASP A 140 -6.15 15.84 11.84
CA ASP A 140 -7.16 16.02 12.89
C ASP A 140 -8.44 15.23 12.55
N ARG A 141 -9.51 15.45 13.34
CA ARG A 141 -10.79 14.77 13.14
C ARG A 141 -11.54 15.16 11.87
N ASP A 142 -11.25 16.34 11.36
CA ASP A 142 -11.88 16.88 10.16
C ASP A 142 -11.00 16.62 8.91
N LEU A 143 -10.00 15.73 9.05
CA LEU A 143 -9.01 15.39 8.02
C LEU A 143 -8.15 16.58 7.55
N ASN A 144 -7.97 17.59 8.39
CA ASN A 144 -6.98 18.63 8.12
C ASN A 144 -5.59 18.09 8.43
N ALA A 145 -4.65 18.27 7.50
CA ALA A 145 -3.27 17.86 7.68
C ALA A 145 -2.61 18.67 8.82
N LEU A 146 -2.14 17.96 9.84
CA LEU A 146 -1.37 18.49 10.96
C LEU A 146 0.14 18.37 10.72
N PHE A 147 0.56 17.32 10.01
CA PHE A 147 1.96 17.03 9.72
C PHE A 147 2.08 16.06 8.55
N TYR A 148 3.15 16.20 7.78
CA TYR A 148 3.65 15.21 6.85
C TYR A 148 5.18 15.26 6.88
N ASN A 149 5.82 14.11 6.72
CA ASN A 149 7.27 14.03 6.71
C ASN A 149 7.83 14.05 5.27
N LYS A 150 9.16 14.13 5.16
CA LYS A 150 9.86 14.22 3.88
C LYS A 150 9.58 13.02 2.96
N ALA A 151 9.44 11.82 3.51
CA ALA A 151 9.18 10.62 2.72
C ALA A 151 7.76 10.62 2.10
N SER A 152 6.75 11.17 2.79
CA SER A 152 5.43 11.41 2.20
C SER A 152 5.52 12.48 1.11
N ASP A 153 6.22 13.59 1.36
CA ASP A 153 6.43 14.67 0.39
C ASP A 153 7.06 14.16 -0.91
N ASP A 154 8.07 13.32 -0.77
CA ASP A 154 8.80 12.76 -1.89
C ASP A 154 7.95 11.79 -2.73
N LEU A 155 6.93 11.17 -2.12
CA LEU A 155 6.04 10.22 -2.76
C LEU A 155 4.84 10.91 -3.44
N PHE A 156 4.22 11.90 -2.77
CA PHE A 156 2.90 12.42 -3.16
C PHE A 156 2.82 13.91 -3.47
N LEU A 157 3.73 14.77 -3.02
CA LEU A 157 3.56 16.21 -3.22
C LEU A 157 3.96 16.67 -4.64
N TYR A 158 2.96 16.99 -5.44
CA TYR A 158 3.06 17.57 -6.79
C TYR A 158 3.45 19.06 -6.70
N GLN A 159 4.49 19.50 -7.41
CA GLN A 159 4.96 20.89 -7.33
C GLN A 159 4.20 21.82 -8.29
N GLU A 160 3.40 22.72 -7.69
CA GLU A 160 3.30 24.18 -7.94
C GLU A 160 2.05 24.76 -7.25
N HIS A 161 1.14 23.88 -6.84
CA HIS A 161 0.00 24.21 -6.02
C HIS A 161 0.10 23.26 -4.84
N ALA A 162 0.20 23.78 -3.61
CA ALA A 162 -0.08 22.95 -2.45
C ALA A 162 -1.38 22.20 -2.75
N VAL A 163 -1.45 20.89 -2.52
CA VAL A 163 -2.76 20.22 -2.49
C VAL A 163 -3.56 21.00 -1.44
N VAL A 164 -4.45 21.88 -1.88
CA VAL A 164 -5.08 22.89 -1.01
C VAL A 164 -6.12 22.20 -0.15
N HIS A 165 -6.71 21.11 -0.66
CA HIS A 165 -7.66 20.26 0.04
C HIS A 165 -7.40 18.76 -0.22
N PHE A 166 -7.65 17.93 0.81
CA PHE A 166 -7.55 16.47 0.76
C PHE A 166 -8.29 15.84 -0.43
N GLU A 167 -9.37 16.48 -0.91
CA GLU A 167 -10.13 16.01 -2.07
C GLU A 167 -9.37 16.09 -3.40
N ASP A 168 -8.49 17.08 -3.57
CA ASP A 168 -7.70 17.26 -4.80
C ASP A 168 -6.68 16.12 -4.98
N TRP A 169 -6.23 15.51 -3.88
CA TRP A 169 -5.28 14.39 -3.90
C TRP A 169 -5.86 13.17 -4.61
N TRP A 170 -7.15 12.86 -4.42
CA TRP A 170 -7.78 11.70 -5.06
C TRP A 170 -7.72 11.78 -6.58
N VAL A 171 -7.87 12.98 -7.15
CA VAL A 171 -7.83 13.19 -8.60
C VAL A 171 -6.42 12.96 -9.14
N LEU A 172 -5.40 13.42 -8.42
CA LEU A 172 -4.00 13.29 -8.82
C LEU A 172 -3.49 11.86 -8.65
N GLY A 173 -3.78 11.23 -7.51
CA GLY A 173 -3.36 9.86 -7.19
C GLY A 173 -4.12 8.79 -7.98
N PHE A 174 -5.37 9.05 -8.36
CA PHE A 174 -6.21 8.14 -9.13
C PHE A 174 -6.86 8.87 -10.31
N PRO A 175 -6.13 9.08 -11.42
CA PRO A 175 -6.66 9.85 -12.55
C PRO A 175 -7.92 9.24 -13.19
N ASP A 176 -8.02 7.90 -13.21
CA ASP A 176 -9.19 7.17 -13.72
C ASP A 176 -10.41 7.35 -12.79
N PRO A 177 -11.54 7.91 -13.27
CA PRO A 177 -12.73 8.14 -12.46
C PRO A 177 -13.38 6.87 -11.89
N GLN A 178 -13.35 5.74 -12.61
CA GLN A 178 -13.94 4.49 -12.14
C GLN A 178 -13.10 3.87 -11.03
N VAL A 179 -11.78 3.87 -11.21
CA VAL A 179 -10.84 3.41 -10.18
C VAL A 179 -10.93 4.29 -8.94
N ARG A 180 -10.93 5.61 -9.13
CA ARG A 180 -11.04 6.60 -8.05
C ARG A 180 -12.32 6.42 -7.23
N ALA A 181 -13.48 6.26 -7.88
CA ALA A 181 -14.74 6.06 -7.18
C ALA A 181 -14.72 4.80 -6.28
N ARG A 182 -14.18 3.69 -6.78
CA ARG A 182 -14.04 2.45 -6.01
C ARG A 182 -13.10 2.62 -4.81
N VAL A 183 -11.97 3.28 -5.01
CA VAL A 183 -10.96 3.47 -3.97
C VAL A 183 -11.44 4.44 -2.88
N VAL A 184 -12.14 5.51 -3.26
CA VAL A 184 -12.78 6.44 -2.31
C VAL A 184 -13.85 5.74 -1.47
N GLU A 185 -14.67 4.89 -2.08
CA GLU A 185 -15.66 4.08 -1.33
C GLU A 185 -14.97 3.14 -0.33
N GLU A 186 -13.92 2.43 -0.75
CA GLU A 186 -13.12 1.58 0.14
C GLU A 186 -12.50 2.40 1.31
N TRP A 187 -11.96 3.58 1.02
CA TRP A 187 -11.44 4.49 2.04
C TRP A 187 -12.49 4.85 3.09
N HIS A 188 -13.70 5.24 2.68
CA HIS A 188 -14.78 5.57 3.62
C HIS A 188 -15.14 4.39 4.52
N GLN A 189 -15.17 3.17 3.98
CA GLN A 189 -15.42 1.96 4.76
C GLN A 189 -14.33 1.69 5.79
N LEU A 190 -13.06 1.84 5.40
CA LEU A 190 -11.92 1.66 6.30
C LEU A 190 -11.86 2.75 7.38
N MET A 191 -12.19 4.01 7.06
CA MET A 191 -12.31 5.10 8.03
C MET A 191 -13.39 4.83 9.07
N ALA A 192 -14.59 4.43 8.62
CA ALA A 192 -15.68 4.05 9.51
C ALA A 192 -15.35 2.82 10.37
N ALA A 193 -14.49 1.91 9.88
CA ALA A 193 -13.98 0.79 10.66
C ALA A 193 -12.96 1.24 11.73
N ALA A 194 -12.05 2.15 11.39
CA ALA A 194 -11.06 2.71 12.32
C ALA A 194 -11.72 3.44 13.51
N GLU A 195 -12.81 4.18 13.27
CA GLU A 195 -13.56 4.86 14.34
C GLU A 195 -14.23 3.89 15.32
N ARG A 196 -14.74 2.76 14.82
CA ARG A 196 -15.39 1.73 15.64
C ARG A 196 -14.40 0.93 16.48
N ALA A 197 -13.13 0.87 16.06
CA ALA A 197 -12.08 0.12 16.72
C ALA A 197 -10.77 0.94 16.78
N PRO A 198 -10.65 1.94 17.68
CA PRO A 198 -9.51 2.87 17.72
C PRO A 198 -8.15 2.23 18.06
N ASP A 199 -8.17 1.01 18.62
CA ASP A 199 -6.96 0.22 18.87
C ASP A 199 -6.50 -0.62 17.67
N SER A 200 -7.35 -0.74 16.63
CA SER A 200 -7.04 -1.49 15.42
C SER A 200 -6.25 -0.64 14.42
N ILE A 201 -5.29 -1.28 13.74
CA ILE A 201 -4.61 -0.71 12.59
C ILE A 201 -5.39 -1.16 11.36
N GLN A 202 -5.93 -0.18 10.62
CA GLN A 202 -6.47 -0.45 9.29
C GLN A 202 -5.31 -0.47 8.30
N GLN A 203 -5.43 -1.32 7.29
CA GLN A 203 -4.43 -1.45 6.24
C GLN A 203 -5.11 -1.68 4.90
N THR A 204 -4.62 -1.02 3.86
CA THR A 204 -4.96 -1.29 2.47
C THR A 204 -3.76 -1.01 1.57
N GLU A 205 -3.84 -1.44 0.32
CA GLU A 205 -2.81 -1.21 -0.69
C GLU A 205 -3.46 -0.77 -1.99
N TRP A 206 -2.99 0.35 -2.52
CA TRP A 206 -3.49 0.91 -3.77
C TRP A 206 -2.35 1.20 -4.72
N VAL A 207 -2.64 1.10 -6.01
CA VAL A 207 -1.74 1.61 -7.05
C VAL A 207 -2.07 3.09 -7.22
N VAL A 208 -1.12 3.94 -6.86
CA VAL A 208 -1.27 5.39 -6.83
C VAL A 208 -0.31 5.99 -7.85
N ARG A 209 -0.82 6.91 -8.66
CA ARG A 209 0.02 7.79 -9.46
C ARG A 209 0.78 8.70 -8.50
N CYS A 210 2.11 8.70 -8.56
CA CYS A 210 2.96 9.56 -7.74
C CYS A 210 3.38 10.83 -8.48
N ARG A 211 4.03 11.75 -7.76
CA ARG A 211 4.40 13.08 -8.27
C ARG A 211 5.26 13.07 -9.55
N ASP A 212 6.09 12.05 -9.71
CA ASP A 212 6.96 11.87 -10.88
C ASP A 212 6.25 11.23 -12.08
N GLY A 213 4.93 11.02 -11.96
CA GLY A 213 4.11 10.41 -13.00
C GLY A 213 4.15 8.89 -13.01
N VAL A 214 4.88 8.24 -12.10
CA VAL A 214 5.00 6.79 -12.02
C VAL A 214 3.92 6.21 -11.11
N ASP A 215 3.28 5.14 -11.57
CA ASP A 215 2.35 4.37 -10.74
C ASP A 215 3.12 3.45 -9.79
N ARG A 216 2.84 3.58 -8.49
CA ARG A 216 3.46 2.78 -7.43
C ARG A 216 2.41 2.05 -6.62
N ALA A 217 2.71 0.81 -6.22
CA ALA A 217 1.93 0.13 -5.21
C ALA A 217 2.29 0.72 -3.84
N VAL A 218 1.37 1.47 -3.24
CA VAL A 218 1.57 2.11 -1.95
C VAL A 218 0.69 1.42 -0.90
N GLN A 219 1.33 1.01 0.19
CA GLN A 219 0.64 0.50 1.36
C GLN A 219 0.26 1.66 2.29
N PHE A 220 -1.01 1.71 2.65
CA PHE A 220 -1.58 2.67 3.59
C PHE A 220 -1.89 1.93 4.89
N ARG A 221 -1.34 2.40 6.00
CA ARG A 221 -1.62 1.90 7.34
C ARG A 221 -2.01 3.03 8.24
N PHE A 222 -3.15 2.90 8.91
CA PHE A 222 -3.63 4.02 9.70
C PHE A 222 -4.43 3.61 10.92
N ARG A 223 -4.48 4.53 11.88
CA ARG A 223 -5.24 4.38 13.12
C ARG A 223 -5.49 5.73 13.78
N TRP A 224 -6.43 5.74 14.72
CA TRP A 224 -6.57 6.84 15.66
C TRP A 224 -5.57 6.72 16.81
N VAL A 225 -5.05 7.87 17.24
CA VAL A 225 -4.29 8.06 18.48
C VAL A 225 -4.86 9.31 19.16
N GLY A 226 -5.73 9.08 20.16
CA GLY A 226 -6.46 10.17 20.81
C GLY A 226 -7.42 10.88 19.84
N GLN A 227 -7.09 12.13 19.48
CA GLN A 227 -7.85 12.93 18.51
C GLN A 227 -7.14 13.04 17.14
N THR A 228 -5.98 12.41 16.99
CA THR A 228 -5.17 12.48 15.79
C THR A 228 -5.29 11.19 15.02
N TYR A 229 -5.49 11.32 13.71
CA TYR A 229 -5.43 10.23 12.78
C TYR A 229 -4.00 10.12 12.24
N VAL A 230 -3.37 8.96 12.44
CA VAL A 230 -1.99 8.67 12.05
C VAL A 230 -2.01 7.78 10.83
N LEU A 231 -1.46 8.25 9.73
CA LEU A 231 -1.29 7.51 8.48
C LEU A 231 0.21 7.26 8.23
N VAL A 232 0.55 6.02 7.93
CA VAL A 232 1.87 5.59 7.47
C VAL A 232 1.71 5.05 6.06
N VAL A 233 2.51 5.58 5.15
CA VAL A 233 2.55 5.18 3.74
C VAL A 233 3.90 4.62 3.37
N SER A 234 3.92 3.58 2.56
CA SER A 234 5.16 2.93 2.13
C SER A 234 5.05 2.45 0.70
N ASP A 235 6.02 2.79 -0.15
CA ASP A 235 6.15 2.22 -1.49
C ASP A 235 6.56 0.75 -1.37
N VAL A 236 5.64 -0.15 -1.72
CA VAL A 236 5.85 -1.61 -1.70
C VAL A 236 6.00 -2.16 -3.12
N THR A 237 6.22 -1.32 -4.12
CA THR A 237 6.32 -1.74 -5.54
C THR A 237 7.41 -2.78 -5.74
N ALA A 238 8.64 -2.53 -5.24
CA ALA A 238 9.75 -3.46 -5.37
C ALA A 238 9.50 -4.77 -4.61
N GLN A 239 8.88 -4.70 -3.42
CA GLN A 239 8.49 -5.90 -2.68
C GLN A 239 7.44 -6.72 -3.44
N ARG A 240 6.42 -6.07 -4.01
CA ARG A 240 5.38 -6.74 -4.81
C ARG A 240 5.95 -7.40 -6.06
N GLN A 241 6.86 -6.72 -6.75
CA GLN A 241 7.58 -7.29 -7.89
C GLN A 241 8.41 -8.51 -7.48
N LEU A 242 9.18 -8.39 -6.40
CA LEU A 242 9.96 -9.51 -5.88
C LEU A 242 9.08 -10.68 -5.42
N GLU A 243 7.96 -10.42 -4.73
CA GLU A 243 7.00 -11.46 -4.35
C GLU A 243 6.39 -12.14 -5.57
N GLN A 244 6.06 -11.38 -6.63
CA GLN A 244 5.56 -11.94 -7.89
C GLN A 244 6.62 -12.77 -8.59
N ASP A 245 7.86 -12.30 -8.64
CA ASP A 245 8.99 -13.04 -9.21
C ASP A 245 9.28 -14.30 -8.40
N LEU A 246 9.28 -14.22 -7.08
CA LEU A 246 9.40 -15.36 -6.18
C LEU A 246 8.23 -16.33 -6.38
N ARG A 247 6.99 -15.86 -6.55
CA ARG A 247 5.84 -16.72 -6.86
C ARG A 247 5.98 -17.40 -8.22
N ARG A 248 6.54 -16.69 -9.22
CA ARG A 248 6.79 -17.21 -10.57
C ARG A 248 7.88 -18.27 -10.55
N LEU A 249 8.98 -18.01 -9.85
CA LEU A 249 10.06 -18.97 -9.59
C LEU A 249 9.55 -20.16 -8.77
N ALA A 250 8.71 -19.92 -7.76
CA ALA A 250 8.09 -20.94 -6.94
C ALA A 250 6.92 -21.66 -7.63
N GLY A 251 6.56 -21.29 -8.86
CA GLY A 251 5.48 -21.89 -9.64
C GLY A 251 5.96 -22.74 -10.82
N SER A 252 7.27 -22.81 -11.02
CA SER A 252 7.89 -23.54 -12.13
C SER A 252 8.83 -24.62 -11.59
N ASP A 253 9.01 -25.70 -12.34
CA ASP A 253 10.01 -26.71 -12.06
C ASP A 253 11.39 -26.22 -12.55
N PRO A 254 12.45 -26.25 -11.71
CA PRO A 254 13.74 -25.65 -12.06
C PRO A 254 14.50 -26.38 -13.17
N LEU A 255 14.21 -27.67 -13.41
CA LEU A 255 14.87 -28.43 -14.45
C LEU A 255 14.23 -28.18 -15.82
N THR A 256 12.90 -28.17 -15.88
CA THR A 256 12.15 -28.16 -17.15
C THR A 256 11.56 -26.79 -17.50
N GLY A 257 11.45 -25.88 -16.53
CA GLY A 257 10.71 -24.62 -16.66
C GLY A 257 9.20 -24.81 -16.88
N LEU A 258 8.66 -26.04 -16.78
CA LEU A 258 7.22 -26.29 -16.77
C LEU A 258 6.60 -25.78 -15.48
N LEU A 259 5.27 -25.82 -15.37
CA LEU A 259 4.63 -25.62 -14.07
C LEU A 259 5.13 -26.69 -13.09
N ASN A 260 5.28 -26.34 -11.82
CA ASN A 260 5.46 -27.35 -10.80
C ASN A 260 4.11 -27.87 -10.29
N ARG A 261 4.16 -28.98 -9.56
CA ARG A 261 2.98 -29.62 -8.95
C ARG A 261 2.04 -28.64 -8.25
N ARG A 262 2.56 -27.69 -7.45
CA ARG A 262 1.73 -26.74 -6.69
C ARG A 262 0.93 -25.85 -7.64
N ARG A 263 1.59 -25.19 -8.60
CA ARG A 263 0.92 -24.27 -9.53
C ARG A 263 -0.05 -25.00 -10.46
N PHE A 264 0.27 -26.23 -10.85
CA PHE A 264 -0.64 -27.08 -11.62
C PHE A 264 -1.94 -27.34 -10.87
N LEU A 265 -1.85 -27.74 -9.59
CA LEU A 265 -3.03 -28.00 -8.76
C LEU A 265 -3.88 -26.74 -8.56
N GLU A 266 -3.26 -25.59 -8.31
CA GLU A 266 -3.95 -24.30 -8.22
C GLU A 266 -4.75 -23.97 -9.50
N GLN A 267 -4.13 -24.17 -10.68
CA GLN A 267 -4.81 -23.97 -11.97
C GLN A 267 -5.93 -25.00 -12.20
N ALA A 268 -5.65 -26.26 -11.93
CA ALA A 268 -6.61 -27.34 -12.13
C ALA A 268 -7.83 -27.19 -11.21
N GLU A 269 -7.64 -26.74 -9.97
CA GLU A 269 -8.72 -26.46 -9.01
C GLU A 269 -9.59 -25.28 -9.46
N ALA A 270 -8.98 -24.21 -10.00
CA ALA A 270 -9.70 -23.08 -10.57
C ALA A 270 -10.57 -23.50 -11.78
N VAL A 271 -10.02 -24.31 -12.69
CA VAL A 271 -10.76 -24.83 -13.86
C VAL A 271 -11.83 -25.84 -13.45
N PHE A 272 -11.55 -26.69 -12.46
CA PHE A 272 -12.51 -27.67 -11.96
C PHE A 272 -13.72 -27.00 -11.30
N SER A 273 -13.49 -25.92 -10.56
CA SER A 273 -14.52 -25.16 -9.83
C SER A 273 -15.40 -24.31 -10.75
N ALA A 274 -14.99 -24.11 -12.01
CA ALA A 274 -15.79 -23.38 -12.98
C ALA A 274 -17.08 -24.16 -13.35
N PRO A 275 -18.21 -23.47 -13.64
CA PRO A 275 -19.46 -24.11 -14.02
C PRO A 275 -19.25 -25.15 -15.13
N ARG A 276 -19.91 -26.31 -15.01
CA ARG A 276 -19.74 -27.42 -15.98
C ARG A 276 -20.11 -27.03 -17.42
N GLU A 277 -20.96 -26.03 -17.57
CA GLU A 277 -21.36 -25.41 -18.84
C GLU A 277 -20.20 -24.69 -19.55
N ALA A 278 -19.11 -24.37 -18.84
CA ALA A 278 -17.91 -23.75 -19.40
C ALA A 278 -17.08 -24.69 -20.31
N GLY A 279 -17.44 -25.97 -20.37
CA GLY A 279 -16.85 -26.94 -21.30
C GLY A 279 -16.40 -28.25 -20.65
N ALA A 280 -16.00 -29.19 -21.50
CA ALA A 280 -15.39 -30.43 -21.08
C ALA A 280 -14.03 -30.15 -20.41
N LEU A 281 -13.62 -30.98 -19.46
CA LEU A 281 -12.32 -30.90 -18.81
C LEU A 281 -11.69 -32.28 -18.88
N SER A 282 -10.49 -32.38 -19.44
CA SER A 282 -9.72 -33.61 -19.45
C SER A 282 -8.36 -33.41 -18.82
N MET A 283 -7.79 -34.51 -18.32
CA MET A 283 -6.48 -34.52 -17.69
C MET A 283 -5.71 -35.76 -18.14
N LEU A 284 -4.41 -35.58 -18.36
CA LEU A 284 -3.48 -36.66 -18.66
C LEU A 284 -2.39 -36.71 -17.58
N MET A 285 -2.05 -37.92 -17.14
CA MET A 285 -0.86 -38.22 -16.35
C MET A 285 0.12 -38.97 -17.23
N LEU A 286 1.39 -38.56 -17.23
CA LEU A 286 2.44 -39.09 -18.09
C LEU A 286 3.62 -39.52 -17.24
N ASP A 287 4.32 -40.57 -17.69
CA ASP A 287 5.54 -41.05 -17.07
C ASP A 287 6.52 -41.55 -18.12
N ILE A 288 7.81 -41.28 -17.90
CA ILE A 288 8.89 -41.76 -18.76
C ILE A 288 9.16 -43.23 -18.45
N ASP A 289 8.89 -44.09 -19.44
CA ASP A 289 9.04 -45.52 -19.27
C ASP A 289 10.51 -45.88 -19.02
N HIS A 290 10.73 -46.75 -18.04
CA HIS A 290 12.05 -47.26 -17.66
C HIS A 290 13.06 -46.16 -17.28
N PHE A 291 12.60 -45.00 -16.78
CA PHE A 291 13.47 -43.88 -16.42
C PHE A 291 14.58 -44.24 -15.43
N LYS A 292 14.29 -45.10 -14.45
CA LYS A 292 15.33 -45.64 -13.53
C LYS A 292 16.45 -46.36 -14.29
N SER A 293 16.12 -47.19 -15.29
CA SER A 293 17.12 -47.89 -16.10
C SER A 293 17.96 -46.94 -16.95
N ILE A 294 17.38 -45.83 -17.42
CA ILE A 294 18.12 -44.77 -18.10
C ILE A 294 19.14 -44.15 -17.14
N ASN A 295 18.73 -43.78 -15.93
CA ASN A 295 19.64 -43.26 -14.91
C ASN A 295 20.74 -44.26 -14.53
N ASP A 296 20.38 -45.52 -14.33
CA ASP A 296 21.33 -46.56 -13.92
C ASP A 296 22.37 -46.84 -15.04
N ALA A 297 22.00 -46.69 -16.32
CA ALA A 297 22.88 -46.96 -17.47
C ALA A 297 23.69 -45.74 -17.94
N HIS A 298 23.14 -44.52 -17.80
CA HIS A 298 23.70 -43.29 -18.38
C HIS A 298 23.98 -42.18 -17.36
N GLY A 299 23.66 -42.40 -16.08
CA GLY A 299 23.83 -41.42 -15.01
C GLY A 299 22.70 -40.40 -14.93
N HIS A 300 22.62 -39.72 -13.78
CA HIS A 300 21.56 -38.75 -13.49
C HIS A 300 21.56 -37.54 -14.43
N ALA A 301 22.72 -37.09 -14.91
CA ALA A 301 22.80 -35.98 -15.86
C ALA A 301 22.11 -36.32 -17.20
N ALA A 302 22.20 -37.58 -17.65
CA ALA A 302 21.47 -38.04 -18.83
C ALA A 302 19.96 -38.14 -18.56
N GLY A 303 19.56 -38.58 -17.37
CA GLY A 303 18.16 -38.56 -16.94
C GLY A 303 17.57 -37.15 -16.92
N ASP A 304 18.32 -36.17 -16.42
CA ASP A 304 17.91 -34.77 -16.40
C ASP A 304 17.77 -34.20 -17.82
N ALA A 305 18.67 -34.57 -18.74
CA ALA A 305 18.56 -34.21 -20.16
C ALA A 305 17.30 -34.84 -20.80
N VAL A 306 17.02 -36.12 -20.51
CA VAL A 306 15.81 -36.81 -20.97
C VAL A 306 14.55 -36.11 -20.47
N ILE A 307 14.47 -35.78 -19.19
CA ILE A 307 13.34 -35.03 -18.62
C ILE A 307 13.16 -33.68 -19.32
N SER A 308 14.26 -32.95 -19.54
CA SER A 308 14.23 -31.62 -20.16
C SER A 308 13.74 -31.67 -21.60
N ILE A 309 14.18 -32.66 -22.38
CA ILE A 309 13.76 -32.82 -23.78
C ILE A 309 12.31 -33.30 -23.87
N VAL A 310 11.89 -34.25 -23.04
CA VAL A 310 10.49 -34.68 -22.97
C VAL A 310 9.58 -33.50 -22.62
N ALA A 311 9.97 -32.67 -21.65
CA ALA A 311 9.21 -31.47 -21.29
C ALA A 311 9.06 -30.50 -22.47
N GLU A 312 10.14 -30.27 -23.22
CA GLU A 312 10.13 -29.37 -24.38
C GLU A 312 9.28 -29.93 -25.53
N LEU A 313 9.41 -31.22 -25.85
CA LEU A 313 8.58 -31.88 -26.87
C LEU A 313 7.09 -31.81 -26.50
N CYS A 314 6.75 -32.10 -25.25
CA CYS A 314 5.37 -31.96 -24.78
C CYS A 314 4.87 -30.51 -24.93
N ARG A 315 5.67 -29.52 -24.55
CA ARG A 315 5.33 -28.10 -24.65
C ARG A 315 5.05 -27.68 -26.10
N GLN A 316 5.79 -28.20 -27.08
CA GLN A 316 5.62 -27.89 -28.50
C GLN A 316 4.34 -28.46 -29.10
N VAL A 317 3.84 -29.57 -28.53
CA VAL A 317 2.61 -30.23 -28.99
C VAL A 317 1.35 -29.55 -28.44
N LEU A 318 1.41 -29.05 -27.21
CA LEU A 318 0.29 -28.40 -26.51
C LEU A 318 -0.12 -27.09 -27.19
N ARG A 319 -1.42 -26.77 -27.15
CA ARG A 319 -1.98 -25.59 -27.84
C ARG A 319 -2.99 -24.86 -26.97
N GLY A 320 -3.21 -23.59 -27.28
CA GLY A 320 -4.29 -22.79 -26.68
C GLY A 320 -4.15 -22.65 -25.16
N GLU A 321 -5.14 -23.14 -24.42
CA GLU A 321 -5.22 -23.06 -22.96
C GLU A 321 -4.67 -24.30 -22.24
N ASP A 322 -4.17 -25.29 -22.97
CA ASP A 322 -3.59 -26.49 -22.37
C ASP A 322 -2.35 -26.12 -21.52
N SER A 323 -2.23 -26.73 -20.35
CA SER A 323 -1.08 -26.53 -19.48
C SER A 323 -0.42 -27.85 -19.08
N ILE A 324 0.89 -27.83 -18.90
CA ILE A 324 1.67 -29.00 -18.49
C ILE A 324 2.55 -28.67 -17.29
N ALA A 325 2.66 -29.65 -16.41
CA ALA A 325 3.47 -29.58 -15.21
C ALA A 325 4.33 -30.82 -15.03
N ARG A 326 5.46 -30.66 -14.33
CA ARG A 326 6.18 -31.77 -13.74
C ARG A 326 5.67 -32.00 -12.32
N MET A 327 5.17 -33.20 -12.07
CA MET A 327 4.55 -33.57 -10.79
C MET A 327 5.60 -34.03 -9.77
N GLY A 328 6.73 -34.53 -10.25
CA GLY A 328 7.89 -34.99 -9.47
C GLY A 328 8.60 -36.13 -10.20
N GLY A 329 9.91 -36.30 -9.99
CA GLY A 329 10.66 -37.36 -10.67
C GLY A 329 10.55 -37.26 -12.20
N GLU A 330 10.06 -38.32 -12.83
CA GLU A 330 9.78 -38.46 -14.26
C GLU A 330 8.30 -38.27 -14.64
N GLU A 331 7.46 -37.86 -13.69
CA GLU A 331 6.02 -37.74 -13.87
C GLU A 331 5.61 -36.34 -14.31
N PHE A 332 4.71 -36.28 -15.29
CA PHE A 332 4.11 -35.04 -15.79
C PHE A 332 2.58 -35.13 -15.75
N ALA A 333 1.93 -33.96 -15.73
CA ALA A 333 0.49 -33.86 -15.86
C ALA A 333 0.12 -32.78 -16.88
N VAL A 334 -0.87 -33.07 -17.71
CA VAL A 334 -1.46 -32.11 -18.66
C VAL A 334 -2.90 -31.82 -18.25
N LEU A 335 -3.25 -30.54 -18.17
CA LEU A 335 -4.59 -30.03 -17.97
C LEU A 335 -5.11 -29.54 -19.31
N MET A 336 -6.29 -30.00 -19.71
CA MET A 336 -6.92 -29.63 -20.98
C MET A 336 -8.31 -29.04 -20.74
N PRO A 337 -8.40 -27.72 -20.51
CA PRO A 337 -9.67 -27.02 -20.46
C PRO A 337 -10.39 -27.13 -21.80
N GLN A 338 -11.72 -27.22 -21.77
CA GLN A 338 -12.58 -27.30 -22.95
C GLN A 338 -12.31 -28.52 -23.87
N ALA A 339 -11.61 -29.55 -23.38
CA ALA A 339 -11.29 -30.75 -24.14
C ALA A 339 -12.08 -31.97 -23.66
N GLY A 340 -12.78 -32.62 -24.59
CA GLY A 340 -13.45 -33.90 -24.33
C GLY A 340 -12.52 -35.11 -24.43
N PRO A 341 -13.01 -36.31 -24.08
CA PRO A 341 -12.22 -37.55 -24.08
C PRO A 341 -11.48 -37.84 -25.39
N GLN A 342 -12.12 -37.59 -26.54
CA GLN A 342 -11.55 -37.87 -27.85
C GLN A 342 -10.36 -36.95 -28.16
N MET A 343 -10.44 -35.68 -27.78
CA MET A 343 -9.33 -34.71 -27.95
C MET A 343 -8.16 -35.07 -27.04
N ALA A 344 -8.46 -35.44 -25.79
CA ALA A 344 -7.43 -35.84 -24.84
C ALA A 344 -6.70 -37.12 -25.27
N MET A 345 -7.43 -38.11 -25.81
CA MET A 345 -6.83 -39.31 -26.38
C MET A 345 -5.93 -38.98 -27.58
N ALA A 346 -6.42 -38.15 -28.52
CA ALA A 346 -5.64 -37.76 -29.69
C ALA A 346 -4.35 -37.01 -29.31
N LEU A 347 -4.41 -36.14 -28.30
CA LEU A 347 -3.22 -35.48 -27.76
C LEU A 347 -2.26 -36.50 -27.14
N ALA A 348 -2.76 -37.46 -26.34
CA ALA A 348 -1.93 -38.49 -25.72
C ALA A 348 -1.17 -39.32 -26.78
N ASP A 349 -1.87 -39.78 -27.82
CA ASP A 349 -1.26 -40.53 -28.92
C ASP A 349 -0.19 -39.70 -29.66
N GLN A 350 -0.46 -38.41 -29.87
CA GLN A 350 0.49 -37.49 -30.48
C GLN A 350 1.75 -37.31 -29.61
N LEU A 351 1.59 -37.11 -28.30
CA LEU A 351 2.71 -36.96 -27.36
C LEU A 351 3.60 -38.21 -27.35
N ILE A 352 3.01 -39.40 -27.33
CA ILE A 352 3.75 -40.67 -27.39
C ILE A 352 4.53 -40.76 -28.71
N ALA A 353 3.90 -40.42 -29.83
CA ALA A 353 4.53 -40.48 -31.14
C ALA A 353 5.69 -39.50 -31.28
N GLU A 354 5.54 -38.26 -30.81
CA GLU A 354 6.60 -37.24 -30.88
C GLU A 354 7.81 -37.61 -30.01
N VAL A 355 7.58 -38.05 -28.76
CA VAL A 355 8.69 -38.47 -27.89
C VAL A 355 9.38 -39.73 -28.41
N SER A 356 8.62 -40.72 -28.90
CA SER A 356 9.20 -41.96 -29.45
C SER A 356 10.05 -41.73 -30.70
N ARG A 357 9.83 -40.63 -31.44
CA ARG A 357 10.55 -40.30 -32.68
C ARG A 357 11.81 -39.46 -32.45
N ALA A 358 12.00 -38.93 -31.26
CA ALA A 358 13.08 -38.01 -30.93
C ALA A 358 14.04 -38.64 -29.90
N PRO A 359 15.04 -39.43 -30.33
CA PRO A 359 16.09 -39.90 -29.42
C PRO A 359 16.77 -38.72 -28.73
N VAL A 360 17.01 -38.87 -27.44
CA VAL A 360 17.71 -37.87 -26.63
C VAL A 360 19.21 -38.09 -26.75
N GLU A 361 19.92 -37.11 -27.30
CA GLU A 361 21.39 -37.12 -27.31
C GLU A 361 21.93 -36.79 -25.91
N ALA A 362 22.57 -37.77 -25.27
CA ALA A 362 23.27 -37.58 -24.00
C ALA A 362 24.69 -38.17 -24.11
N GLU A 363 25.70 -37.35 -23.81
CA GLU A 363 27.12 -37.74 -23.90
C GLU A 363 27.53 -38.32 -25.27
N GLY A 364 26.89 -37.86 -26.35
CA GLY A 364 27.16 -38.31 -27.73
C GLY A 364 26.59 -39.69 -28.06
N ARG A 365 25.60 -40.17 -27.29
CA ARG A 365 24.85 -41.39 -27.58
C ARG A 365 23.35 -41.09 -27.62
N PRO A 366 22.62 -41.61 -28.62
CA PRO A 366 21.16 -41.50 -28.66
C PRO A 366 20.51 -42.45 -27.64
N ILE A 367 19.62 -41.91 -26.81
CA ILE A 367 18.80 -42.65 -25.86
C ILE A 367 17.36 -42.67 -26.40
N ALA A 368 16.83 -43.87 -26.65
CA ALA A 368 15.42 -44.02 -27.01
C ALA A 368 14.54 -43.81 -25.77
N VAL A 369 13.51 -42.97 -25.90
CA VAL A 369 12.60 -42.61 -24.81
C VAL A 369 11.17 -43.00 -25.19
N GLN A 370 10.43 -43.54 -24.23
CA GLN A 370 9.04 -43.94 -24.39
C GLN A 370 8.19 -43.34 -23.27
N LEU A 371 6.90 -43.15 -23.54
CA LEU A 371 5.95 -42.61 -22.57
C LEU A 371 4.76 -43.54 -22.38
N SER A 372 4.38 -43.74 -21.12
CA SER A 372 3.05 -44.24 -20.77
C SER A 372 2.17 -43.06 -20.38
N ILE A 373 0.91 -43.05 -20.83
CA ILE A 373 -0.05 -41.98 -20.55
C ILE A 373 -1.37 -42.55 -20.02
N GLY A 374 -1.87 -41.98 -18.93
CA GLY A 374 -3.21 -42.21 -18.40
C GLY A 374 -4.09 -40.98 -18.58
N GLY A 375 -5.24 -41.12 -19.23
CA GLY A 375 -6.17 -40.02 -19.46
C GLY A 375 -7.52 -40.22 -18.80
N THR A 376 -8.18 -39.11 -18.47
CA THR A 376 -9.59 -39.12 -18.05
C THR A 376 -10.27 -37.79 -18.34
N ALA A 377 -11.60 -37.78 -18.32
CA ALA A 377 -12.41 -36.58 -18.40
C ALA A 377 -13.24 -36.40 -17.13
N ARG A 378 -13.44 -35.16 -16.71
CA ARG A 378 -14.30 -34.81 -15.56
C ARG A 378 -15.70 -35.41 -15.75
N CYS A 379 -16.16 -36.19 -14.77
CA CYS A 379 -17.46 -36.86 -14.75
C CYS A 379 -18.34 -36.31 -13.61
N ALA A 380 -19.60 -36.77 -13.49
CA ALA A 380 -20.56 -36.26 -12.51
C ALA A 380 -20.20 -36.60 -11.06
N GLU A 381 -19.45 -37.68 -10.89
CA GLU A 381 -19.08 -38.28 -9.61
C GLU A 381 -17.83 -37.64 -8.99
N ASP A 382 -17.07 -36.85 -9.76
CA ASP A 382 -15.90 -36.15 -9.24
C ASP A 382 -16.34 -35.02 -8.28
N GLY A 383 -15.93 -35.11 -7.01
CA GLY A 383 -16.18 -34.09 -6.00
C GLY A 383 -15.06 -33.04 -5.92
N SER A 384 -13.88 -33.37 -6.46
CA SER A 384 -12.69 -32.53 -6.44
C SER A 384 -11.78 -32.79 -7.64
N VAL A 385 -10.85 -31.87 -7.89
CA VAL A 385 -9.77 -32.07 -8.88
C VAL A 385 -8.90 -33.30 -8.56
N PHE A 386 -8.80 -33.69 -7.29
CA PHE A 386 -8.03 -34.86 -6.86
C PHE A 386 -8.65 -36.18 -7.31
N ASP A 387 -9.98 -36.24 -7.46
CA ASP A 387 -10.68 -37.44 -7.97
C ASP A 387 -10.34 -37.68 -9.45
N VAL A 388 -10.29 -36.59 -10.24
CA VAL A 388 -9.86 -36.60 -11.64
C VAL A 388 -8.41 -37.06 -11.76
N LEU A 389 -7.50 -36.47 -10.96
CA LEU A 389 -6.09 -36.87 -10.91
C LEU A 389 -5.92 -38.34 -10.56
N ALA A 390 -6.61 -38.83 -9.52
CA ALA A 390 -6.52 -40.22 -9.09
C ALA A 390 -7.05 -41.20 -10.16
N ARG A 391 -8.04 -40.80 -10.95
CA ARG A 391 -8.52 -41.60 -12.09
C ARG A 391 -7.55 -41.59 -13.26
N ALA A 392 -6.93 -40.45 -13.58
CA ALA A 392 -5.87 -40.37 -14.58
C ALA A 392 -4.63 -41.21 -14.19
N ASP A 393 -4.25 -41.19 -12.91
CA ASP A 393 -3.16 -42.00 -12.37
C ASP A 393 -3.44 -43.51 -12.47
N ARG A 394 -4.66 -43.95 -12.14
CA ARG A 394 -5.08 -45.34 -12.36
C ARG A 394 -5.02 -45.74 -13.83
N ALA A 395 -5.36 -44.83 -14.74
CA ALA A 395 -5.24 -45.06 -16.18
C ALA A 395 -3.75 -45.20 -16.58
N LEU A 396 -2.86 -44.38 -16.02
CA LEU A 396 -1.42 -44.45 -16.27
C LEU A 396 -0.84 -45.77 -15.77
N TYR A 397 -1.24 -46.20 -14.58
CA TYR A 397 -0.87 -47.50 -14.03
C TYR A 397 -1.31 -48.64 -14.98
N ALA A 398 -2.53 -48.58 -15.50
CA ALA A 398 -3.01 -49.55 -16.49
C ALA A 398 -2.21 -49.51 -17.80
N ALA A 399 -1.77 -48.34 -18.26
CA ALA A 399 -0.87 -48.21 -19.42
C ALA A 399 0.48 -48.89 -19.18
N LYS A 400 1.10 -48.64 -18.01
CA LYS A 400 2.38 -49.26 -17.61
C LYS A 400 2.28 -50.78 -17.51
N HIS A 401 1.18 -51.30 -16.95
CA HIS A 401 0.93 -52.75 -16.85
C HIS A 401 0.47 -53.39 -18.16
N GLY A 402 -0.10 -52.60 -19.06
CA GLY A 402 -0.55 -53.02 -20.38
C GLY A 402 0.56 -53.12 -21.44
N GLY A 403 1.83 -53.02 -21.03
CA GLY A 403 2.98 -53.15 -21.93
C GLY A 403 3.70 -51.85 -22.26
N ARG A 404 3.36 -50.73 -21.58
CA ARG A 404 4.01 -49.42 -21.73
C ARG A 404 3.88 -48.82 -23.13
N ASN A 405 4.49 -47.65 -23.36
CA ASN A 405 4.50 -46.94 -24.63
C ASN A 405 3.10 -46.80 -25.26
N ARG A 406 2.11 -46.39 -24.45
CA ARG A 406 0.69 -46.34 -24.83
C ARG A 406 -0.10 -45.38 -23.97
N ALA A 407 -1.23 -44.95 -24.51
CA ALA A 407 -2.26 -44.26 -23.76
C ALA A 407 -3.35 -45.26 -23.29
N VAL A 408 -3.84 -45.07 -22.08
CA VAL A 408 -5.08 -45.70 -21.59
C VAL A 408 -5.98 -44.60 -21.06
N PHE A 409 -7.27 -44.66 -21.37
CA PHE A 409 -8.25 -43.67 -20.92
C PHE A 409 -9.32 -44.34 -20.06
N MET A 410 -9.61 -43.74 -18.92
CA MET A 410 -10.67 -44.20 -18.01
C MET A 410 -11.82 -43.21 -18.04
N SER A 411 -13.02 -43.73 -18.32
CA SER A 411 -14.30 -43.02 -18.26
C SER A 411 -14.80 -42.94 -16.83
#